data_AF-A0A060HHQ1-F1
#
_entry.id   AF-A0A060HHQ1-F1
#
_cell.length_a   1.000
_cell.length_b   1.000
_cell.length_c   1.000
_cell.angle_alpha   90.00
_cell.angle_beta   90.00
_cell.angle_gamma   90.00
#
_symmetry.space_group_name_H-M   'P 1'
#
loop_
_entity.id
_entity.type
_entity.pdbx_description
1 polymer ?
#
loop_
_entity_poly.entity_id
_entity_poly.type
_entity_poly.pdbx_seq_one_letter_code
_entity_poly.pdbx_strand_id
1 'polypeptide(L)'
;MPACAWLRRRHEVRKGCRLVWRARRRRLQGRPCAHEGRRGRAIYSSQSVLRATLRENFQPTNGRLRYSVSVYEKLVRATLPLAIAGEKFYLLLSLDAEADISVIIREKVIPMVEEKSAAALQSEI
;
A
#
# COMPACT_ATOMS: atom_id res chain seq x y z
N MET A 1 -6.46 -20.92 26.63
CA MET A 1 -6.19 -21.51 25.30
C MET A 1 -7.22 -22.60 25.04
N PRO A 2 -8.20 -22.35 24.18
CA PRO A 2 -8.58 -23.31 23.13
C PRO A 2 -8.61 -22.59 21.77
N ALA A 3 -7.92 -23.06 20.73
CA ALA A 3 -8.22 -24.21 19.86
C ALA A 3 -9.47 -24.01 18.97
N CYS A 4 -9.17 -23.81 17.68
CA CYS A 4 -9.95 -23.84 16.46
C CYS A 4 -11.37 -24.45 16.50
N ALA A 5 -12.35 -23.69 16.01
CA ALA A 5 -13.62 -24.20 15.50
C ALA A 5 -13.76 -23.84 14.01
N TRP A 6 -13.52 -24.84 13.16
CA TRP A 6 -13.93 -24.87 11.76
C TRP A 6 -15.44 -25.13 11.68
N LEU A 7 -16.21 -24.28 10.99
CA LEU A 7 -17.54 -24.67 10.52
C LEU A 7 -17.87 -24.09 9.12
N ARG A 8 -17.72 -24.99 8.14
CA ARG A 8 -18.53 -25.24 6.93
C ARG A 8 -18.92 -24.10 5.96
N ARG A 9 -18.37 -24.30 4.76
CA ARG A 9 -18.90 -24.06 3.39
C ARG A 9 -20.42 -23.82 3.28
N ARG A 10 -20.79 -22.83 2.44
CA ARG A 10 -21.81 -23.02 1.40
C ARG A 10 -21.27 -22.53 0.06
N HIS A 11 -21.08 -23.48 -0.85
CA HIS A 11 -21.13 -23.22 -2.29
C HIS A 11 -22.59 -23.01 -2.65
N GLU A 12 -22.91 -21.89 -3.28
CA GLU A 12 -24.13 -21.77 -4.07
C GLU A 12 -23.75 -21.29 -5.47
N VAL A 13 -23.74 -22.24 -6.40
CA VAL A 13 -23.67 -22.00 -7.84
C VAL A 13 -25.11 -21.75 -8.29
N ARG A 14 -25.44 -20.51 -8.64
CA ARG A 14 -26.60 -20.22 -9.47
C ARG A 14 -26.18 -19.52 -10.75
N LYS A 15 -26.70 -20.11 -11.84
CA LYS A 15 -26.44 -19.85 -13.24
C LYS A 15 -26.97 -18.48 -13.67
N GLY A 16 -26.27 -17.88 -14.62
CA GLY A 16 -26.83 -17.02 -15.67
C GLY A 16 -27.69 -15.85 -15.21
N CYS A 17 -27.06 -14.70 -14.98
CA CYS A 17 -27.73 -13.42 -15.16
C CYS A 17 -26.71 -12.38 -15.64
N ARG A 18 -26.97 -11.82 -16.83
CA ARG A 18 -26.21 -10.70 -17.40
C ARG A 18 -26.26 -9.52 -16.43
N LEU A 19 -25.22 -9.35 -15.64
CA LEU A 19 -25.03 -8.15 -14.83
C LEU A 19 -24.29 -7.12 -15.67
N VAL A 20 -25.11 -6.26 -16.27
CA VAL A 20 -24.78 -4.94 -16.78
C VAL A 20 -23.79 -4.28 -15.82
N TRP A 21 -22.58 -4.00 -16.30
CA TRP A 21 -21.58 -3.18 -15.62
C TRP A 21 -22.09 -1.72 -15.55
N ARG A 22 -23.04 -1.43 -14.66
CA ARG A 22 -23.24 -0.06 -14.19
C ARG A 22 -22.20 0.19 -13.10
N ALA A 23 -21.09 0.77 -13.52
CA ALA A 23 -20.09 1.38 -12.64
C ALA A 23 -20.75 2.53 -11.85
N ARG A 24 -21.45 2.18 -10.76
CA ARG A 24 -21.83 3.15 -9.75
C ARG A 24 -20.54 3.55 -9.04
N ARG A 25 -20.00 4.71 -9.41
CA ARG A 25 -18.99 5.45 -8.62
C ARG A 25 -19.53 5.63 -7.20
N ARG A 26 -19.39 4.64 -6.33
CA ARG A 26 -19.37 4.89 -4.89
C ARG A 26 -18.10 5.68 -4.68
N ARG A 27 -18.23 6.98 -4.46
CA ARG A 27 -17.21 7.75 -3.76
C ARG A 27 -16.92 6.95 -2.50
N LEU A 28 -15.77 6.28 -2.47
CA LEU A 28 -15.12 5.92 -1.23
C LEU A 28 -14.87 7.27 -0.54
N GLN A 29 -15.85 7.76 0.22
CA GLN A 29 -15.59 8.72 1.26
C GLN A 29 -14.80 7.95 2.32
N GLY A 30 -13.53 7.66 2.01
CA GLY A 30 -12.57 7.37 3.05
C GLY A 30 -12.57 8.62 3.92
N ARG A 31 -13.10 8.50 5.14
CA ARG A 31 -12.77 9.47 6.18
C ARG A 31 -11.25 9.57 6.17
N PRO A 32 -10.64 10.76 6.11
CA PRO A 32 -9.19 10.84 6.17
C PRO A 32 -8.75 10.13 7.44
N CYS A 33 -7.99 9.05 7.33
CA CYS A 33 -7.43 8.27 8.44
C CYS A 33 -6.44 9.09 9.29
N ALA A 34 -6.44 10.41 9.14
CA ALA A 34 -5.48 11.35 9.68
C ALA A 34 -6.08 12.03 10.91
N HIS A 35 -6.04 11.35 12.05
CA HIS A 35 -6.22 11.99 13.36
C HIS A 35 -4.98 12.83 13.77
N GLU A 36 -4.00 12.97 12.88
CA GLU A 36 -2.72 13.60 13.16
C GLU A 36 -2.65 15.00 12.53
N GLY A 37 -2.38 16.01 13.37
CA GLY A 37 -2.24 17.41 12.98
C GLY A 37 -1.13 17.62 11.93
N ARG A 38 -1.19 18.75 11.22
CA ARG A 38 -0.29 19.04 10.07
C ARG A 38 1.21 18.93 10.42
N ARG A 39 1.61 19.29 11.66
CA ARG A 39 2.99 19.16 12.17
C ARG A 39 3.40 17.70 12.42
N GLY A 40 2.53 16.87 12.99
CA GLY A 40 2.82 15.47 13.26
C GLY A 40 3.08 14.66 11.99
N ARG A 41 2.32 14.95 10.91
CA ARG A 41 2.52 14.31 9.60
C ARG A 41 3.89 14.60 9.00
N ALA A 42 4.37 15.84 9.10
CA ALA A 42 5.68 16.24 8.57
C ALA A 42 6.83 15.56 9.34
N ILE A 43 6.73 15.50 10.68
CA ILE A 43 7.73 14.82 11.51
C ILE A 43 7.76 13.33 11.18
N TYR A 44 6.59 12.70 11.11
CA TYR A 44 6.49 11.29 10.76
C TYR A 44 7.02 10.99 9.36
N SER A 45 6.72 11.84 8.37
CA SER A 45 7.22 11.64 7.00
C SER A 45 8.74 11.66 6.98
N SER A 46 9.36 12.65 7.64
CA SER A 46 10.82 12.75 7.71
C SER A 46 11.43 11.53 8.41
N GLN A 47 10.87 11.11 9.54
CA GLN A 47 11.35 9.92 10.25
C GLN A 47 11.23 8.63 9.43
N SER A 48 10.14 8.49 8.67
CA SER A 48 9.90 7.32 7.84
C SER A 48 10.88 7.25 6.67
N VAL A 49 11.18 8.39 6.05
CA VAL A 49 12.21 8.51 5.02
C VAL A 49 13.58 8.17 5.60
N LEU A 50 13.96 8.76 6.73
CA LEU A 50 15.24 8.47 7.39
C LEU A 50 15.39 6.98 7.70
N ARG A 51 14.35 6.32 8.22
CA ARG A 51 14.37 4.87 8.47
C ARG A 51 14.51 4.06 7.19
N ALA A 52 13.88 4.47 6.10
CA ALA A 52 14.00 3.79 4.82
C ALA A 52 15.43 3.94 4.24
N THR A 53 16.01 5.14 4.34
CA THR A 53 17.41 5.39 3.94
C THR A 53 18.39 4.58 4.78
N LEU A 54 18.22 4.54 6.11
CA LEU A 54 19.09 3.75 6.99
C LEU A 54 19.05 2.25 6.66
N ARG A 55 17.90 1.74 6.18
CA ARG A 55 17.78 0.35 5.73
C ARG A 55 18.54 0.06 4.45
N GLU A 56 18.88 1.07 3.65
CA GLU A 56 19.72 0.88 2.47
C GLU A 56 21.12 0.41 2.85
N ASN A 57 21.63 0.81 4.01
CA ASN A 57 22.95 0.37 4.50
C ASN A 57 23.01 -1.15 4.74
N PHE A 58 21.87 -1.81 4.92
CA PHE A 58 21.77 -3.26 5.12
C PHE A 58 21.50 -4.03 3.81
N GLN A 59 21.45 -3.36 2.66
CA GLN A 59 21.30 -4.01 1.36
C GLN A 59 22.33 -5.08 1.02
N PRO A 60 23.64 -4.97 1.36
CA PRO A 60 24.59 -6.03 1.01
C PRO A 60 24.25 -7.36 1.68
N THR A 61 23.59 -7.34 2.84
CA THR A 61 23.17 -8.54 3.57
C THR A 61 21.75 -8.97 3.24
N ASN A 62 20.80 -8.03 3.18
CA ASN A 62 19.36 -8.32 3.10
C ASN A 62 18.77 -8.14 1.69
N GLY A 63 19.55 -7.64 0.74
CA GLY A 63 19.07 -7.21 -0.57
C GLY A 63 18.31 -5.88 -0.52
N ARG A 64 17.84 -5.45 -1.70
CA ARG A 64 17.15 -4.16 -1.87
C ARG A 64 15.82 -4.13 -1.12
N LEU A 65 15.59 -3.06 -0.36
CA LEU A 65 14.32 -2.80 0.30
C LEU A 65 13.21 -2.60 -0.74
N ARG A 66 12.22 -3.49 -0.79
CA ARG A 66 11.04 -3.34 -1.67
C ARG A 66 9.98 -2.42 -1.07
N TYR A 67 9.63 -2.66 0.18
CA TYR A 67 8.70 -1.85 0.95
C TYR A 67 8.86 -2.17 2.43
N SER A 68 8.36 -1.29 3.29
CA SER A 68 8.25 -1.55 4.71
C SER A 68 6.88 -1.21 5.23
N VAL A 69 6.38 -2.03 6.15
CA VAL A 69 5.06 -1.87 6.76
C VAL A 69 5.21 -1.62 8.25
N SER A 70 4.38 -0.75 8.79
CA SER A 70 4.23 -0.49 10.22
C SER A 70 2.75 -0.57 10.56
N VAL A 71 2.38 -1.60 11.31
CA VAL A 71 1.01 -1.81 11.78
C VAL A 71 0.88 -1.11 13.13
N TYR A 72 -0.09 -0.21 13.24
CA TYR A 72 -0.49 0.42 14.48
C TYR A 72 -1.91 -0.04 14.81
N GLU A 73 -2.31 0.10 16.06
CA GLU A 73 -3.65 -0.30 16.52
C GLU A 73 -4.79 0.34 15.70
N LYS A 74 -4.58 1.58 15.22
CA LYS A 74 -5.62 2.37 14.55
C LYS A 74 -5.44 2.52 13.04
N LEU A 75 -4.30 2.13 12.50
CA LEU A 75 -3.98 2.30 11.08
C LEU A 75 -2.76 1.48 10.68
N VAL A 76 -2.63 1.20 9.40
CA VAL A 76 -1.41 0.60 8.84
C VAL A 76 -0.72 1.62 7.96
N ARG A 77 0.60 1.78 8.12
CA ARG A 77 1.42 2.62 7.24
C ARG A 77 2.40 1.78 6.45
N ALA A 78 2.63 2.16 5.20
CA ALA A 78 3.68 1.58 4.39
C ALA A 78 4.56 2.66 3.78
N THR A 79 5.86 2.37 3.71
CA THR A 79 6.87 3.21 3.06
C THR A 79 7.49 2.42 1.93
N LEU A 80 7.43 2.96 0.72
CA LEU A 80 7.98 2.35 -0.49
C LEU A 80 9.05 3.27 -1.09
N PRO A 81 10.31 2.82 -1.21
CA PRO A 81 11.32 3.55 -1.97
C PRO A 81 11.03 3.41 -3.47
N LEU A 82 10.97 4.55 -4.16
CA LEU A 82 10.77 4.63 -5.60
C LEU A 82 12.02 5.25 -6.24
N ALA A 83 12.40 4.75 -7.41
CA ALA A 83 13.45 5.35 -8.22
C ALA A 83 12.81 5.79 -9.54
N ILE A 84 12.70 7.10 -9.78
CA ILE A 84 12.09 7.67 -10.98
C ILE A 84 13.15 8.57 -11.61
N ALA A 85 13.49 8.33 -12.89
CA ALA A 85 14.49 9.11 -13.63
C ALA A 85 15.84 9.29 -12.89
N GLY A 86 16.28 8.27 -12.14
CA GLY A 86 17.52 8.33 -11.36
C GLY A 86 17.41 9.03 -10.00
N GLU A 87 16.28 9.68 -9.69
CA GLU A 87 16.01 10.29 -8.39
C GLU A 87 15.28 9.33 -7.44
N LYS A 88 15.63 9.41 -6.15
CA LYS A 88 15.03 8.60 -5.09
C LYS A 88 13.85 9.32 -4.45
N PHE A 89 12.67 8.75 -4.62
CA PHE A 89 11.44 9.20 -3.97
C PHE A 89 10.98 8.18 -2.92
N TYR A 90 10.16 8.62 -1.99
CA TYR A 90 9.54 7.74 -1.01
C TYR A 90 8.03 7.95 -0.99
N LEU A 91 7.28 6.87 -1.24
CA LEU A 91 5.84 6.87 -1.14
C LEU A 91 5.43 6.41 0.25
N LEU A 92 4.72 7.28 0.98
CA LEU A 92 4.13 6.95 2.28
C LEU A 92 2.63 6.76 2.13
N LEU A 93 2.16 5.57 2.45
CA LEU A 93 0.75 5.21 2.45
C LEU A 93 0.27 5.06 3.88
N SER A 94 -0.94 5.55 4.14
CA SER A 94 -1.68 5.29 5.37
C SER A 94 -3.02 4.69 5.00
N LEU A 95 -3.29 3.52 5.53
CA LEU A 95 -4.48 2.72 5.30
C LEU A 95 -5.17 2.45 6.64
N ASP A 96 -6.43 2.04 6.56
CA ASP A 96 -7.19 1.61 7.74
C ASP A 96 -6.58 0.34 8.37
N ALA A 97 -6.81 0.12 9.65
CA ALA A 97 -6.27 -1.03 10.40
C ALA A 97 -6.71 -2.38 9.80
N GLU A 98 -7.94 -2.44 9.30
CA GLU A 98 -8.55 -3.65 8.72
C GLU A 98 -8.15 -3.91 7.26
N ALA A 99 -7.32 -3.05 6.67
CA ALA A 99 -6.93 -3.19 5.27
C ALA A 99 -5.83 -4.25 5.10
N ASP A 100 -6.04 -5.19 4.17
CA ASP A 100 -4.98 -6.13 3.77
C ASP A 100 -3.93 -5.40 2.92
N ILE A 101 -2.93 -4.86 3.61
CA ILE A 101 -1.88 -4.06 2.99
C ILE A 101 -1.00 -4.88 2.04
N SER A 102 -0.86 -6.18 2.28
CA SER A 102 0.00 -7.04 1.46
C SER A 102 -0.59 -7.21 0.06
N VAL A 103 -1.90 -7.44 -0.01
CA VAL A 103 -2.65 -7.52 -1.26
C VAL A 103 -2.68 -6.16 -1.96
N ILE A 104 -2.97 -5.09 -1.23
CA ILE A 104 -3.02 -3.73 -1.80
C ILE A 104 -1.68 -3.34 -2.42
N ILE A 105 -0.56 -3.55 -1.71
CA ILE A 105 0.76 -3.20 -2.23
C ILE A 105 1.10 -4.05 -3.44
N ARG A 106 0.92 -5.38 -3.35
CA ARG A 106 1.35 -6.31 -4.38
C ARG A 106 0.54 -6.20 -5.67
N GLU A 107 -0.78 -6.10 -5.56
CA GLU A 107 -1.69 -6.17 -6.71
C GLU A 107 -2.04 -4.81 -7.29
N LYS A 108 -1.87 -3.72 -6.51
CA LYS A 108 -2.24 -2.36 -6.96
C LYS A 108 -1.06 -1.42 -6.96
N VAL A 109 -0.40 -1.21 -5.82
CA VAL A 109 0.59 -0.13 -5.70
C VAL A 109 1.82 -0.39 -6.56
N ILE A 110 2.42 -1.58 -6.44
CA ILE A 110 3.61 -1.95 -7.23
C ILE A 110 3.34 -1.85 -8.74
N PRO A 111 2.30 -2.51 -9.29
CA PRO A 111 2.06 -2.44 -10.74
C PRO A 111 1.73 -1.02 -11.21
N MET A 112 1.00 -0.23 -10.43
CA MET A 112 0.73 1.17 -10.78
C MET A 112 1.99 2.03 -10.81
N VAL A 113 2.91 1.83 -9.86
CA VAL A 113 4.17 2.56 -9.81
C VAL A 113 5.07 2.15 -10.97
N GLU A 114 5.18 0.84 -11.25
CA GLU A 114 5.98 0.33 -12.36
C GLU A 114 5.47 0.86 -13.70
N GLU A 115 4.16 0.80 -13.96
CA GLU A 115 3.54 1.37 -15.16
C GLU A 115 3.85 2.86 -15.32
N LYS A 116 3.68 3.66 -14.26
CA LYS A 116 3.91 5.11 -14.32
C LYS A 116 5.39 5.48 -14.40
N SER A 117 6.26 4.69 -13.78
CA SER A 117 7.71 4.89 -13.90
C SER A 117 8.20 4.59 -15.32
N ALA A 118 7.65 3.57 -15.98
CA ALA A 118 7.94 3.26 -17.38
C ALA A 118 7.39 4.34 -18.32
N ALA A 119 6.19 4.85 -18.04
CA ALA A 119 5.60 5.94 -18.82
C ALA A 119 6.34 7.27 -18.66
N ALA A 120 6.86 7.57 -17.45
CA ALA A 120 7.65 8.78 -17.20
C ALA A 120 8.97 8.80 -17.97
N LEU A 121 9.58 7.62 -18.19
CA LEU A 121 10.77 7.48 -19.03
C LEU A 121 10.47 7.64 -20.54
N GLN A 122 9.21 7.44 -20.96
CA GLN A 122 8.81 7.60 -22.36
C GLN A 122 8.46 9.04 -22.75
N SER A 123 8.19 9.92 -21.77
CA SER A 123 7.90 11.34 -22.02
C SER A 123 9.14 12.23 -22.16
N GLU A 124 10.33 11.68 -21.98
CA GLU A 124 11.62 12.39 -22.11
C GLU A 124 12.32 12.12 -23.46
N ILE A 125 11.67 11.41 -24.40
CA ILE A 125 12.13 11.19 -25.78
C ILE A 125 11.22 11.94 -26.77
#